data_AF-A0A959M5X3-F1
#
_entry.id   AF-A0A959M5X3-F1
#
_cell.length_a   1.000
_cell.length_b   1.000
_cell.length_c   1.000
_cell.angle_alpha   90.00
_cell.angle_beta   90.00
_cell.angle_gamma   90.00
#
_symmetry.space_group_name_H-M   'P 1'
#
loop_
_entity.id
_entity.type
_entity.pdbx_description
1 polymer ?
#
loop_
_entity_poly.entity_id
_entity_poly.type
_entity_poly.pdbx_seq_one_letter_code
_entity_poly.pdbx_strand_id
1 'polypeptide(L)'
;MITLLQFWVQTIQQSTALFLQLLREPFRLGDRPVERIPMILSYVAMISWLIRLVWVFIHSETAPLSFENIYPTYYSYSIYLFLPWNLFLAWLPFVFSRYLYPDQPGIFFWPILGIWLLFLPNAPYLMTDFIHFGASTHSTFFLELLTFTSFSAAGIALGSFSLFHIQYCFAKRFNVRYSWALIPFILLLSAIGIFVGRVIRFNSWDALTRPFNVLATCVEFLSNPTELRFFVIFSLVCFTFLFLCYLMVYLPRRKLIESGDL
;
A
#
# COMPACT_ATOMS: atom_id res chain seq x y z
N MET A 1 0.80 15.70 -25.59
CA MET A 1 1.70 15.64 -24.42
C MET A 1 1.30 16.61 -23.32
N ILE A 2 1.09 17.91 -23.63
CA ILE A 2 0.61 18.93 -22.67
C ILE A 2 -0.76 18.59 -22.06
N THR A 3 -1.67 18.00 -22.83
CA THR A 3 -3.02 17.61 -22.38
C THR A 3 -3.03 16.47 -21.36
N LEU A 4 -2.14 15.49 -21.51
CA LEU A 4 -1.99 14.39 -20.55
C LEU A 4 -1.35 14.88 -19.25
N LEU A 5 -0.38 15.80 -19.35
CA LEU A 5 0.21 16.47 -18.19
C LEU A 5 -0.83 17.30 -17.43
N GLN A 6 -1.63 18.09 -18.13
CA GLN A 6 -2.70 18.88 -17.54
C GLN A 6 -3.76 17.99 -16.89
N PHE A 7 -4.14 16.89 -17.54
CA PHE A 7 -5.04 15.89 -16.96
C PHE A 7 -4.50 15.37 -15.62
N TRP A 8 -3.25 14.89 -15.58
CA TRP A 8 -2.66 14.38 -14.35
C TRP A 8 -2.46 15.46 -13.28
N VAL A 9 -2.05 16.67 -13.63
CA VAL A 9 -1.95 17.81 -12.69
C VAL A 9 -3.30 18.13 -12.07
N GLN A 10 -4.35 18.14 -12.89
CA GLN A 10 -5.70 18.45 -12.45
C GLN A 10 -6.30 17.31 -11.62
N THR A 11 -6.07 16.05 -12.02
CA THR A 11 -6.43 14.86 -11.23
C THR A 11 -5.72 14.87 -9.88
N ILE A 12 -4.43 15.22 -9.83
CA ILE A 12 -3.67 15.29 -8.57
C ILE A 12 -4.16 16.47 -7.71
N GLN A 13 -4.46 17.64 -8.29
CA GLN A 13 -5.03 18.76 -7.54
C GLN A 13 -6.41 18.43 -6.98
N GLN A 14 -7.26 17.76 -7.75
CA GLN A 14 -8.58 17.30 -7.30
C GLN A 14 -8.46 16.20 -6.25
N SER A 15 -7.55 15.26 -6.42
CA SER A 15 -7.24 14.22 -5.44
C SER A 15 -6.75 14.85 -4.14
N THR A 16 -5.84 15.83 -4.23
CA THR A 16 -5.31 16.58 -3.10
C THR A 16 -6.42 17.41 -2.44
N ALA A 17 -7.34 18.01 -3.17
CA ALA A 17 -8.44 18.79 -2.63
C ALA A 17 -9.51 17.92 -1.93
N LEU A 18 -9.90 16.81 -2.56
CA LEU A 18 -10.79 15.79 -1.98
C LEU A 18 -10.16 15.18 -0.73
N PHE A 19 -8.85 14.97 -0.77
CA PHE A 19 -8.05 14.52 0.35
C PHE A 19 -7.98 15.56 1.47
N LEU A 20 -7.73 16.84 1.15
CA LEU A 20 -7.79 17.98 2.08
C LEU A 20 -9.16 18.10 2.74
N GLN A 21 -10.24 17.78 2.04
CA GLN A 21 -11.59 17.65 2.62
C GLN A 21 -11.70 16.46 3.57
N LEU A 22 -11.17 15.29 3.22
CA LEU A 22 -11.07 14.13 4.12
C LEU A 22 -10.20 14.38 5.37
N LEU A 23 -9.44 15.48 5.42
CA LEU A 23 -8.66 15.91 6.59
C LEU A 23 -9.44 16.74 7.59
N ARG A 24 -10.52 17.39 7.15
CA ARG A 24 -11.36 18.18 8.05
C ARG A 24 -12.11 17.29 9.02
N GLU A 25 -12.31 16.03 8.66
CA GLU A 25 -12.92 15.01 9.53
C GLU A 25 -11.83 14.40 10.44
N PRO A 26 -11.85 14.68 11.76
CA PRO A 26 -10.88 14.08 12.67
C PRO A 26 -11.03 12.55 12.69
N PHE A 27 -9.91 11.83 12.64
CA PHE A 27 -9.92 10.39 12.89
C PHE A 27 -10.38 10.14 14.32
N ARG A 28 -11.56 9.55 14.46
CA ARG A 28 -12.15 9.21 15.76
C ARG A 28 -12.04 7.71 15.96
N LEU A 29 -11.18 7.29 16.88
CA LEU A 29 -11.19 5.94 17.43
C LEU A 29 -12.05 6.00 18.70
N GLY A 30 -13.37 5.84 18.52
CA GLY A 30 -14.36 6.19 19.55
C GLY A 30 -14.38 7.71 19.81
N ASP A 31 -14.40 8.13 21.07
CA ASP A 31 -14.46 9.57 21.43
C ASP A 31 -13.10 10.29 21.40
N ARG A 32 -11.99 9.58 21.19
CA ARG A 32 -10.65 10.18 21.22
C ARG A 32 -10.20 10.59 19.81
N PRO A 33 -9.88 11.87 19.56
CA PRO A 33 -9.27 12.29 18.32
C PRO A 33 -7.86 11.68 18.23
N VAL A 34 -7.60 10.91 17.19
CA VAL A 34 -6.26 10.39 16.92
C VAL A 34 -5.55 11.37 16.01
N GLU A 35 -4.74 12.23 16.63
CA GLU A 35 -3.97 13.36 16.06
C GLU A 35 -3.00 13.03 14.93
N ARG A 36 -3.02 11.81 14.36
CA ARG A 36 -1.92 11.28 13.53
C ARG A 36 -2.24 11.16 12.04
N ILE A 37 -3.46 11.53 11.63
CA ILE A 37 -3.79 11.84 10.24
C ILE A 37 -2.72 12.79 9.63
N PRO A 38 -2.36 13.95 10.21
CA PRO A 38 -1.29 14.85 9.73
C PRO A 38 0.03 14.19 9.29
N MET A 39 0.44 13.10 9.92
CA MET A 39 1.72 12.42 9.67
C MET A 39 1.70 11.52 8.42
N ILE A 40 0.61 10.77 8.21
CA ILE A 40 0.45 9.96 6.98
C ILE A 40 0.33 10.89 5.77
N LEU A 41 -0.29 12.05 5.98
CA LEU A 41 -0.52 13.05 4.95
C LEU A 41 0.72 13.88 4.62
N SER A 42 1.54 14.21 5.62
CA SER A 42 2.85 14.82 5.36
C SER A 42 3.74 13.87 4.56
N TYR A 43 3.61 12.56 4.78
CA TYR A 43 4.30 11.53 3.98
C TYR A 43 3.81 11.49 2.53
N VAL A 44 2.50 11.62 2.32
CA VAL A 44 1.89 11.61 0.98
C VAL A 44 2.16 12.92 0.24
N ALA A 45 2.15 14.05 0.94
CA ALA A 45 2.57 15.34 0.41
C ALA A 45 4.06 15.33 0.06
N MET A 46 4.91 14.70 0.89
CA MET A 46 6.33 14.49 0.61
C MET A 46 6.53 13.63 -0.64
N ILE A 47 5.82 12.50 -0.77
CA ILE A 47 5.87 11.65 -1.97
C ILE A 47 5.42 12.41 -3.21
N SER A 48 4.31 13.16 -3.10
CA SER A 48 3.81 14.01 -4.18
C SER A 48 4.82 15.09 -4.58
N TRP A 49 5.58 15.62 -3.60
CA TRP A 49 6.65 16.58 -3.83
C TRP A 49 7.89 15.94 -4.44
N LEU A 50 8.26 14.72 -4.03
CA LEU A 50 9.38 13.96 -4.59
C LEU A 50 9.12 13.55 -6.05
N ILE A 51 7.91 13.10 -6.37
CA ILE A 51 7.48 12.84 -7.76
C ILE A 51 7.62 14.12 -8.59
N ARG A 52 7.21 15.27 -8.05
CA ARG A 52 7.38 16.57 -8.73
C ARG A 52 8.85 16.94 -8.89
N LEU A 53 9.70 16.69 -7.90
CA LEU A 53 11.13 16.99 -7.97
C LEU A 53 11.84 16.13 -9.02
N VAL A 54 11.55 14.82 -9.04
CA VAL A 54 12.06 13.89 -10.05
C VAL A 54 11.59 14.34 -11.43
N TRP A 55 10.31 14.67 -11.56
CA TRP A 55 9.75 15.16 -12.82
C TRP A 55 10.41 16.47 -13.27
N VAL A 56 10.55 17.45 -12.38
CA VAL A 56 11.20 18.75 -12.68
C VAL A 56 12.68 18.56 -13.00
N PHE A 57 13.42 17.75 -12.24
CA PHE A 57 14.84 17.50 -12.48
C PHE A 57 15.07 16.89 -13.86
N ILE A 58 14.31 15.83 -14.16
CA ILE A 58 14.37 15.15 -15.45
C ILE A 58 14.00 16.09 -16.62
N HIS A 59 13.02 16.98 -16.44
CA HIS A 59 12.63 17.95 -17.48
C HIS A 59 13.54 19.20 -17.51
N SER A 60 14.25 19.52 -16.44
CA SER A 60 15.19 20.65 -16.38
C SER A 60 16.51 20.38 -17.11
N GLU A 61 16.88 19.11 -17.27
CA GLU A 61 18.00 18.70 -18.15
C GLU A 61 17.62 18.73 -19.65
N THR A 62 16.36 19.03 -20.00
CA THR A 62 15.90 19.15 -21.41
C THR A 62 16.06 20.55 -22.02
N ALA A 63 17.09 21.30 -21.61
CA ALA A 63 17.69 22.32 -22.49
C ALA A 63 18.52 21.61 -23.58
N PRO A 64 18.57 22.11 -24.83
CA PRO A 64 18.48 21.27 -26.02
C PRO A 64 19.72 20.40 -26.23
N LEU A 65 19.62 19.14 -25.83
CA LEU A 65 20.53 18.08 -26.25
C LEU A 65 19.90 17.37 -27.46
N SER A 66 20.72 17.19 -28.48
CA SER A 66 20.42 16.68 -29.82
C SER A 66 19.43 15.49 -29.84
N PHE A 67 18.65 15.45 -30.93
CA PHE A 67 17.60 14.46 -31.23
C PHE A 67 18.01 12.98 -31.08
N GLU A 68 19.31 12.67 -31.00
CA GLU A 68 19.83 11.31 -30.81
C GLU A 68 19.66 10.76 -29.38
N ASN A 69 19.55 11.61 -28.35
CA ASN A 69 19.40 11.18 -26.95
C ASN A 69 17.93 11.12 -26.48
N ILE A 70 16.98 11.26 -27.39
CA ILE A 70 15.54 11.27 -27.06
C ILE A 70 15.04 9.84 -26.79
N TYR A 71 15.57 8.84 -27.48
CA TYR A 71 15.04 7.48 -27.41
C TYR A 71 15.23 6.76 -26.06
N PRO A 72 16.38 6.83 -25.34
CA PRO A 72 16.51 6.18 -24.03
C PRO A 72 15.62 6.83 -22.96
N THR A 73 15.44 8.15 -23.05
CA THR A 73 14.74 8.95 -22.03
C THR A 73 13.25 8.70 -22.05
N TYR A 74 12.62 8.59 -23.24
CA TYR A 74 11.18 8.28 -23.37
C TYR A 74 10.81 6.87 -22.86
N TYR A 75 11.71 5.89 -23.03
CA TYR A 75 11.53 4.56 -22.43
C TYR A 75 11.55 4.61 -20.90
N SER A 76 12.40 5.44 -20.28
CA SER A 76 12.48 5.58 -18.82
C SER A 76 11.21 6.15 -18.16
N TYR A 77 10.43 7.01 -18.82
CA TYR A 77 9.21 7.58 -18.21
C TYR A 77 8.03 6.62 -18.13
N SER A 78 7.89 5.73 -19.11
CA SER A 78 6.78 4.78 -19.16
C SER A 78 6.90 3.70 -18.08
N ILE A 79 8.13 3.42 -17.63
CA ILE A 79 8.41 2.47 -16.55
C ILE A 79 7.84 2.96 -15.22
N TYR A 80 7.67 4.26 -14.96
CA TYR A 80 7.22 4.74 -13.64
C TYR A 80 5.72 5.02 -13.52
N LEU A 81 4.95 4.91 -14.61
CA LEU A 81 3.51 5.17 -14.58
C LEU A 81 2.72 4.16 -13.74
N PHE A 82 3.29 2.99 -13.43
CA PHE A 82 2.67 2.02 -12.53
C PHE A 82 2.73 2.47 -11.05
N LEU A 83 3.70 3.31 -10.65
CA LEU A 83 3.87 3.70 -9.24
C LEU A 83 2.66 4.47 -8.71
N PRO A 84 2.14 5.52 -9.40
CA PRO A 84 0.90 6.18 -8.96
C PRO A 84 -0.30 5.24 -8.87
N TRP A 85 -0.41 4.28 -9.79
CA TRP A 85 -1.48 3.29 -9.77
C TRP A 85 -1.37 2.35 -8.57
N ASN A 86 -0.18 1.84 -8.28
CA ASN A 86 0.08 1.00 -7.11
C ASN A 86 -0.16 1.79 -5.82
N LEU A 87 0.25 3.06 -5.77
CA LEU A 87 -0.03 3.92 -4.62
C LEU A 87 -1.54 4.14 -4.43
N PHE A 88 -2.29 4.35 -5.51
CA PHE A 88 -3.76 4.40 -5.44
C PHE A 88 -4.34 3.12 -4.84
N LEU A 89 -3.90 1.94 -5.28
CA LEU A 89 -4.33 0.67 -4.70
C LEU A 89 -3.92 0.52 -3.23
N ALA A 90 -2.74 1.03 -2.84
CA ALA A 90 -2.26 1.02 -1.46
C ALA A 90 -3.11 1.86 -0.50
N TRP A 91 -3.87 2.84 -0.99
CA TRP A 91 -4.81 3.62 -0.20
C TRP A 91 -6.08 2.86 0.16
N LEU A 92 -6.51 1.92 -0.69
CA LEU A 92 -7.81 1.26 -0.55
C LEU A 92 -7.99 0.55 0.80
N PRO A 93 -7.02 -0.23 1.34
CA PRO A 93 -7.16 -0.85 2.65
C PRO A 93 -7.40 0.19 3.75
N PHE A 94 -6.64 1.29 3.73
CA PHE A 94 -6.80 2.35 4.71
C PHE A 94 -8.19 2.98 4.61
N VAL A 95 -8.68 3.27 3.39
CA VAL A 95 -10.03 3.80 3.17
C VAL A 95 -11.10 2.82 3.65
N PHE A 96 -11.05 1.56 3.24
CA PHE A 96 -12.03 0.54 3.67
C PHE A 96 -12.04 0.34 5.18
N SER A 97 -10.87 0.37 5.82
CA SER A 97 -10.81 0.26 7.28
C SER A 97 -11.58 1.38 7.98
N ARG A 98 -11.70 2.58 7.41
CA ARG A 98 -12.46 3.69 8.02
C ARG A 98 -13.98 3.47 8.05
N TYR A 99 -14.49 2.58 7.21
CA TYR A 99 -15.92 2.24 7.17
C TYR A 99 -16.28 1.07 8.09
N LEU A 100 -15.30 0.53 8.83
CA LEU A 100 -15.51 -0.53 9.82
C LEU A 100 -15.57 0.08 11.22
N TYR A 101 -16.64 -0.23 11.94
CA TYR A 101 -16.84 0.20 13.32
C TYR A 101 -17.08 -1.01 14.24
N PRO A 102 -16.66 -0.98 15.52
CA PRO A 102 -16.84 -2.09 16.45
C PRO A 102 -18.30 -2.53 16.59
N ASP A 103 -19.21 -1.56 16.75
CA ASP A 103 -20.63 -1.76 17.05
C ASP A 103 -21.50 -1.97 15.79
N GLN A 104 -20.88 -1.98 14.61
CA GLN A 104 -21.58 -2.13 13.35
C GLN A 104 -22.25 -3.51 13.25
N PRO A 105 -23.48 -3.62 12.72
CA PRO A 105 -24.11 -4.91 12.49
C PRO A 105 -23.24 -5.82 11.63
N GLY A 106 -23.19 -7.12 11.97
CA GLY A 106 -22.32 -8.09 11.31
C GLY A 106 -22.51 -8.16 9.80
N ILE A 107 -23.75 -7.99 9.32
CA ILE A 107 -24.09 -8.00 7.89
C ILE A 107 -23.40 -6.89 7.08
N PHE A 108 -23.02 -5.78 7.72
CA PHE A 108 -22.22 -4.73 7.07
C PHE A 108 -20.73 -4.88 7.38
N PHE A 109 -20.40 -5.31 8.60
CA PHE A 109 -19.00 -5.46 9.03
C PHE A 109 -18.25 -6.52 8.22
N TRP A 110 -18.81 -7.73 8.08
CA TRP A 110 -18.09 -8.85 7.47
C TRP A 110 -17.79 -8.68 5.98
N PRO A 111 -18.72 -8.18 5.12
CA PRO A 111 -18.41 -7.93 3.71
C PRO A 111 -17.33 -6.85 3.52
N ILE A 112 -17.39 -5.75 4.29
CA ILE A 112 -16.40 -4.68 4.21
C ILE A 112 -15.04 -5.18 4.67
N LEU A 113 -14.99 -6.01 5.73
CA LEU A 113 -13.76 -6.66 6.17
C LEU A 113 -13.18 -7.60 5.09
N GLY A 114 -14.03 -8.34 4.38
CA GLY A 114 -13.60 -9.19 3.27
C GLY A 114 -12.96 -8.39 2.14
N ILE A 115 -13.59 -7.29 1.72
CA ILE A 115 -13.04 -6.36 0.73
C ILE A 115 -11.72 -5.75 1.24
N TRP A 116 -11.69 -5.30 2.48
CA TRP A 116 -10.49 -4.79 3.12
C TRP A 116 -9.33 -5.79 3.08
N LEU A 117 -9.58 -7.05 3.45
CA LEU A 117 -8.56 -8.10 3.48
C LEU A 117 -8.05 -8.44 2.09
N LEU A 118 -8.94 -8.44 1.08
CA LEU A 118 -8.57 -8.67 -0.33
C LEU A 118 -7.62 -7.59 -0.87
N PHE A 119 -7.83 -6.34 -0.45
CA PHE A 119 -7.01 -5.21 -0.89
C PHE A 119 -5.79 -4.99 0.01
N LEU A 120 -5.77 -5.50 1.25
CA LEU A 120 -4.68 -5.32 2.21
C LEU A 120 -3.28 -5.58 1.62
N PRO A 121 -3.04 -6.64 0.82
CA PRO A 121 -1.72 -6.91 0.24
C PRO A 121 -1.18 -5.76 -0.61
N ASN A 122 -2.05 -4.98 -1.27
CA ASN A 122 -1.63 -3.91 -2.19
C ASN A 122 -0.89 -2.78 -1.48
N ALA A 123 -1.13 -2.55 -0.19
CA ALA A 123 -0.42 -1.52 0.55
C ALA A 123 1.06 -1.86 0.76
N PRO A 124 1.42 -2.98 1.43
CA PRO A 124 2.81 -3.41 1.52
C PRO A 124 3.42 -3.87 0.19
N TYR A 125 2.63 -4.21 -0.83
CA TYR A 125 3.10 -4.61 -2.16
C TYR A 125 4.12 -3.63 -2.75
N LEU A 126 3.99 -2.32 -2.48
CA LEU A 126 4.89 -1.29 -2.99
C LEU A 126 6.37 -1.55 -2.65
N MET A 127 6.66 -2.26 -1.55
CA MET A 127 8.05 -2.63 -1.22
C MET A 127 8.69 -3.55 -2.27
N THR A 128 7.88 -4.28 -3.01
CA THR A 128 8.37 -5.17 -4.07
C THR A 128 8.66 -4.42 -5.37
N ASP A 129 8.17 -3.17 -5.51
CA ASP A 129 8.40 -2.35 -6.72
C ASP A 129 9.88 -1.97 -6.88
N PHE A 130 10.67 -2.10 -5.81
CA PHE A 130 12.14 -2.03 -5.86
C PHE A 130 12.79 -2.99 -6.87
N ILE A 131 12.09 -4.01 -7.38
CA ILE A 131 12.60 -4.84 -8.48
C ILE A 131 12.86 -4.03 -9.77
N HIS A 132 12.23 -2.87 -9.91
CA HIS A 132 12.42 -1.94 -11.04
C HIS A 132 13.51 -0.88 -10.76
N PHE A 133 14.14 -0.92 -9.59
CA PHE A 133 15.21 0.00 -9.22
C PHE A 133 16.47 -0.21 -10.06
N GLY A 134 17.14 0.88 -10.46
CA GLY A 134 18.40 0.82 -11.21
C GLY A 134 18.23 0.61 -12.71
N ALA A 135 17.01 0.83 -13.24
CA ALA A 135 16.73 0.77 -14.68
C ALA A 135 17.23 2.01 -15.46
N SER A 136 17.79 3.03 -14.78
CA SER A 136 18.18 4.31 -15.37
C SER A 136 19.68 4.64 -15.26
N THR A 137 20.03 5.84 -15.73
CA THR A 137 21.40 6.38 -15.72
C THR A 137 21.88 6.69 -14.30
N HIS A 138 23.19 6.57 -14.09
CA HIS A 138 23.85 6.87 -12.81
C HIS A 138 23.51 8.26 -12.22
N SER A 139 23.17 9.25 -13.04
CA SER A 139 22.79 10.60 -12.60
C SER A 139 21.47 10.67 -11.84
N THR A 140 20.55 9.73 -12.07
CA THR A 140 19.21 9.73 -11.46
C THR A 140 19.01 8.72 -10.33
N PHE A 141 20.03 7.89 -10.07
CA PHE A 141 20.01 6.81 -9.08
C PHE A 141 19.50 7.24 -7.68
N PHE A 142 20.01 8.37 -7.15
CA PHE A 142 19.61 8.83 -5.81
C PHE A 142 18.14 9.27 -5.76
N LEU A 143 17.64 9.89 -6.83
CA LEU A 143 16.25 10.31 -6.95
C LEU A 143 15.31 9.11 -7.06
N GLU A 144 15.70 8.07 -7.81
CA GLU A 144 14.95 6.83 -7.88
C GLU A 144 14.90 6.10 -6.54
N LEU A 145 16.05 6.00 -5.86
CA LEU A 145 16.14 5.38 -4.55
C LEU A 145 15.20 6.07 -3.56
N LEU A 146 15.23 7.40 -3.54
CA LEU A 146 14.36 8.20 -2.69
C LEU A 146 12.87 8.00 -3.05
N THR A 147 12.55 7.89 -4.35
CA THR A 147 11.19 7.64 -4.83
C THR A 147 10.67 6.28 -4.39
N PHE A 148 11.36 5.19 -4.74
CA PHE A 148 10.94 3.83 -4.36
C PHE A 148 10.87 3.64 -2.85
N THR A 149 11.85 4.19 -2.10
CA THR A 149 11.84 4.13 -0.64
C THR A 149 10.63 4.86 -0.06
N SER A 150 10.31 6.04 -0.58
CA SER A 150 9.17 6.82 -0.08
C SER A 150 7.84 6.15 -0.38
N PHE A 151 7.65 5.62 -1.60
CA PHE A 151 6.45 4.85 -1.96
C PHE A 151 6.29 3.61 -1.09
N SER A 152 7.36 2.85 -0.91
CA SER A 152 7.36 1.65 -0.08
C SER A 152 7.02 1.96 1.38
N ALA A 153 7.62 3.01 1.93
CA ALA A 153 7.35 3.45 3.29
C ALA A 153 5.90 3.95 3.46
N ALA A 154 5.33 4.65 2.47
CA ALA A 154 3.91 5.00 2.48
C ALA A 154 3.00 3.76 2.44
N GLY A 155 3.28 2.81 1.56
CA GLY A 155 2.52 1.57 1.47
C GLY A 155 2.52 0.78 2.78
N ILE A 156 3.70 0.61 3.38
CA ILE A 156 3.86 -0.04 4.70
C ILE A 156 3.12 0.72 5.79
N ALA A 157 3.21 2.06 5.81
CA ALA A 157 2.52 2.89 6.79
C ALA A 157 0.99 2.74 6.65
N LEU A 158 0.45 2.93 5.44
CA LEU A 158 -0.98 2.80 5.15
C LEU A 158 -1.51 1.42 5.55
N GLY A 159 -0.81 0.35 5.16
CA GLY A 159 -1.16 -1.02 5.53
C GLY A 159 -1.14 -1.24 7.04
N SER A 160 -0.09 -0.76 7.72
CA SER A 160 0.06 -0.95 9.18
C SER A 160 -0.96 -0.16 9.99
N PHE A 161 -1.27 1.09 9.60
CA PHE A 161 -2.31 1.89 10.25
C PHE A 161 -3.70 1.32 10.01
N SER A 162 -3.96 0.84 8.80
CA SER A 162 -5.20 0.17 8.46
C SER A 162 -5.39 -1.09 9.31
N LEU A 163 -4.36 -1.95 9.40
CA LEU A 163 -4.37 -3.14 10.24
C LEU A 163 -4.53 -2.81 11.73
N PHE A 164 -3.91 -1.73 12.21
CA PHE A 164 -4.10 -1.27 13.60
C PHE A 164 -5.56 -0.91 13.88
N HIS A 165 -6.23 -0.23 12.95
CA HIS A 165 -7.65 0.08 13.09
C HIS A 165 -8.52 -1.18 13.12
N ILE A 166 -8.21 -2.18 12.29
CA ILE A 166 -8.88 -3.48 12.34
C ILE A 166 -8.64 -4.17 13.68
N GLN A 167 -7.40 -4.19 14.20
CA GLN A 167 -7.12 -4.78 15.52
C GLN A 167 -7.98 -4.12 16.59
N TYR A 168 -8.09 -2.80 16.59
CA TYR A 168 -8.95 -2.07 17.51
C TYR A 168 -10.42 -2.50 17.39
N CYS A 169 -10.96 -2.59 16.17
CA CYS A 169 -12.34 -3.01 15.95
C CYS A 169 -12.59 -4.42 16.50
N PHE A 170 -11.67 -5.35 16.27
CA PHE A 170 -11.76 -6.71 16.80
C PHE A 170 -11.59 -6.75 18.33
N ALA A 171 -10.71 -5.92 18.89
CA ALA A 171 -10.50 -5.85 20.33
C ALA A 171 -11.75 -5.36 21.06
N LYS A 172 -12.44 -4.37 20.50
CA LYS A 172 -13.70 -3.83 21.04
C LYS A 172 -14.90 -4.76 20.80
N ARG A 173 -15.00 -5.38 19.63
CA ARG A 173 -16.12 -6.29 19.29
C ARG A 173 -16.05 -7.64 20.02
N PHE A 174 -14.85 -8.13 20.31
CA PHE A 174 -14.64 -9.44 20.94
C PHE A 174 -13.81 -9.33 22.22
N ASN A 175 -12.48 -9.27 22.08
CA ASN A 175 -11.53 -8.91 23.14
C ASN A 175 -10.11 -8.78 22.55
N VAL A 176 -9.21 -8.23 23.35
CA VAL A 176 -7.82 -7.98 22.99
C VAL A 176 -7.08 -9.27 22.60
N ARG A 177 -7.34 -10.39 23.29
CA ARG A 177 -6.65 -11.67 23.01
C ARG A 177 -7.03 -12.23 21.63
N TYR A 178 -8.31 -12.20 21.27
CA TYR A 178 -8.76 -12.58 19.93
C TYR A 178 -8.18 -11.67 18.86
N SER A 179 -8.13 -10.35 19.09
CA SER A 179 -7.53 -9.43 18.11
C SER A 179 -6.06 -9.78 17.85
N TRP A 180 -5.30 -10.12 18.88
CA TRP A 180 -3.90 -10.50 18.75
C TRP A 180 -3.69 -11.82 18.03
N ALA A 181 -4.57 -12.80 18.24
CA ALA A 181 -4.53 -14.06 17.49
C ALA A 181 -4.80 -13.85 15.99
N LEU A 182 -5.65 -12.87 15.64
CA LEU A 182 -5.99 -12.56 14.25
C LEU A 182 -4.88 -11.84 13.48
N ILE A 183 -4.05 -11.03 14.15
CA ILE A 183 -3.01 -10.23 13.46
C ILE A 183 -1.99 -11.08 12.70
N PRO A 184 -1.35 -12.10 13.30
CA PRO A 184 -0.43 -12.96 12.56
C PRO A 184 -1.11 -13.65 11.38
N PHE A 185 -2.36 -14.09 11.55
CA PHE A 185 -3.12 -14.75 10.49
C PHE A 185 -3.36 -13.80 9.30
N ILE A 186 -3.84 -12.58 9.56
CA ILE A 186 -4.08 -11.56 8.53
C ILE A 186 -2.78 -11.19 7.80
N LEU A 187 -1.69 -11.03 8.54
CA LEU A 187 -0.39 -10.69 7.96
C LEU A 187 0.17 -11.82 7.10
N LEU A 188 -0.04 -13.08 7.48
CA LEU A 188 0.34 -14.23 6.67
C LEU A 188 -0.46 -14.28 5.37
N LEU A 189 -1.78 -14.08 5.44
CA LEU A 189 -2.62 -13.95 4.24
C LEU A 189 -2.17 -12.78 3.35
N SER A 190 -1.79 -11.65 3.96
CA SER A 190 -1.25 -10.50 3.23
C SER A 190 0.05 -10.85 2.51
N ALA A 191 0.99 -11.52 3.17
CA ALA A 191 2.24 -11.97 2.57
C ALA A 191 2.03 -12.96 1.41
N ILE A 192 1.04 -13.86 1.51
CA ILE A 192 0.62 -14.73 0.42
C ILE A 192 0.02 -13.90 -0.73
N GLY A 193 -0.84 -12.92 -0.42
CA GLY A 193 -1.41 -12.02 -1.42
C GLY A 193 -0.35 -11.23 -2.19
N ILE A 194 0.71 -10.78 -1.51
CA ILE A 194 1.86 -10.12 -2.16
C ILE A 194 2.55 -11.09 -3.12
N PHE A 195 2.76 -12.36 -2.72
CA PHE A 195 3.34 -13.37 -3.59
C PHE A 195 2.49 -13.60 -4.85
N VAL A 196 1.18 -13.80 -4.67
CA VAL A 196 0.24 -14.00 -5.78
C VAL A 196 0.25 -12.80 -6.72
N GLY A 197 0.27 -11.58 -6.19
CA GLY A 197 0.34 -10.36 -6.98
C GLY A 197 1.66 -10.16 -7.71
N ARG A 198 2.80 -10.46 -7.08
CA ARG A 198 4.12 -10.13 -7.63
C ARG A 198 4.68 -11.25 -8.50
N VAL A 199 4.56 -12.50 -8.06
CA VAL A 199 5.16 -13.66 -8.71
C VAL A 199 4.22 -14.25 -9.73
N ILE A 200 2.98 -14.53 -9.33
CA ILE A 200 1.97 -15.12 -10.22
C ILE A 200 1.28 -14.06 -11.10
N ARG A 201 1.36 -12.77 -10.70
CA ARG A 201 0.84 -11.59 -11.45
C ARG A 201 -0.68 -11.51 -11.54
N PHE A 202 -1.38 -12.01 -10.52
CA PHE A 202 -2.82 -11.79 -10.38
C PHE A 202 -3.13 -10.54 -9.56
N ASN A 203 -4.11 -9.77 -9.99
CA ASN A 203 -4.59 -8.63 -9.24
C ASN A 203 -5.70 -9.03 -8.25
N SER A 204 -5.99 -8.17 -7.28
CA SER A 204 -7.08 -8.39 -6.31
C SER A 204 -8.45 -8.62 -6.99
N TRP A 205 -8.71 -8.02 -8.15
CA TRP A 205 -9.96 -8.23 -8.89
C TRP A 205 -10.01 -9.54 -9.67
N ASP A 206 -8.87 -10.18 -9.97
CA ASP A 206 -8.84 -11.48 -10.63
C ASP A 206 -9.36 -12.58 -9.69
N ALA A 207 -9.12 -12.42 -8.37
CA ALA A 207 -9.69 -13.30 -7.35
C ALA A 207 -11.23 -13.23 -7.27
N LEU A 208 -11.83 -12.10 -7.66
CA LEU A 208 -13.29 -11.92 -7.69
C LEU A 208 -13.90 -12.36 -9.02
N THR A 209 -13.25 -12.04 -10.13
CA THR A 209 -13.80 -12.26 -11.48
C THR A 209 -13.51 -13.66 -12.00
N ARG A 210 -12.38 -14.28 -11.60
CA ARG A 210 -11.92 -15.59 -12.09
C ARG A 210 -11.31 -16.45 -10.98
N PRO A 211 -12.02 -16.70 -9.86
CA PRO A 211 -11.48 -17.38 -8.68
C PRO A 211 -10.90 -18.76 -8.98
N PHE A 212 -11.57 -19.56 -9.81
CA PHE A 212 -11.12 -20.91 -10.15
C PHE A 212 -9.81 -20.92 -10.95
N ASN A 213 -9.62 -19.94 -11.84
CA ASN A 213 -8.37 -19.84 -12.62
C ASN A 213 -7.20 -19.45 -11.73
N VAL A 214 -7.41 -18.52 -10.79
CA VAL A 214 -6.40 -18.13 -9.81
C VAL A 214 -6.00 -19.34 -8.97
N LEU A 215 -6.99 -20.08 -8.43
CA LEU A 215 -6.74 -21.27 -7.62
C LEU A 215 -6.01 -22.36 -8.41
N ALA A 216 -6.44 -22.67 -9.63
CA ALA A 216 -5.81 -23.68 -10.48
C ALA A 216 -4.34 -23.33 -10.76
N THR A 217 -4.07 -22.06 -11.11
CA THR A 217 -2.70 -21.58 -11.37
C THR A 217 -1.83 -21.65 -10.12
N CYS A 218 -2.37 -21.28 -8.95
CA CYS A 218 -1.65 -21.41 -7.68
C CYS A 218 -1.31 -22.87 -7.35
N VAL A 219 -2.26 -23.80 -7.55
CA VAL A 219 -2.04 -25.23 -7.28
C VAL A 219 -1.00 -25.83 -8.24
N GLU A 220 -1.09 -25.50 -9.52
CA GLU A 220 -0.12 -25.94 -10.52
C GLU A 220 1.29 -25.43 -10.18
N PHE A 221 1.39 -24.14 -9.84
CA PHE A 221 2.66 -23.53 -9.42
C PHE A 221 3.25 -24.21 -8.18
N LEU A 222 2.44 -24.45 -7.16
CA LEU A 222 2.85 -25.10 -5.91
C LEU A 222 3.12 -26.61 -6.04
N SER A 223 2.75 -27.22 -7.17
CA SER A 223 3.05 -28.64 -7.44
C SER A 223 4.53 -28.88 -7.71
N ASN A 224 5.27 -27.84 -8.12
CA ASN A 224 6.72 -27.90 -8.25
C ASN A 224 7.41 -27.68 -6.87
N PRO A 225 8.21 -28.63 -6.37
CA PRO A 225 8.88 -28.51 -5.07
C PRO A 225 9.78 -27.28 -4.91
N THR A 226 10.41 -26.83 -6.00
CA THR A 226 11.28 -25.64 -5.99
C THR A 226 10.45 -24.38 -5.79
N GLU A 227 9.34 -24.27 -6.52
CA GLU A 227 8.42 -23.13 -6.44
C GLU A 227 7.69 -23.09 -5.10
N LEU A 228 7.31 -24.25 -4.56
CA LEU A 228 6.76 -24.35 -3.21
C LEU A 228 7.74 -23.84 -2.15
N ARG A 229 9.03 -24.22 -2.25
CA ARG A 229 10.07 -23.71 -1.34
C ARG A 229 10.21 -22.19 -1.46
N PHE A 230 10.24 -21.67 -2.68
CA PHE A 230 10.32 -20.23 -2.91
C PHE A 230 9.10 -19.49 -2.33
N PHE A 231 7.89 -20.00 -2.57
CA PHE A 231 6.65 -19.49 -1.99
C PHE A 231 6.71 -19.41 -0.46
N VAL A 232 7.07 -20.52 0.19
CA VAL A 232 7.14 -20.58 1.66
C VAL A 232 8.16 -19.58 2.21
N ILE A 233 9.37 -19.54 1.65
CA ILE A 233 10.43 -18.62 2.11
C ILE A 233 9.99 -17.17 1.90
N PHE A 234 9.49 -16.83 0.71
CA PHE A 234 9.03 -15.47 0.40
C PHE A 234 7.92 -15.04 1.36
N SER A 235 6.88 -15.86 1.53
CA SER A 235 5.75 -15.51 2.40
C SER A 235 6.17 -15.40 3.85
N LEU A 236 7.10 -16.23 4.36
CA LEU A 236 7.60 -16.12 5.74
C LEU A 236 8.46 -14.87 5.96
N VAL A 237 9.32 -14.51 5.00
CA VAL A 237 10.14 -13.30 5.07
C VAL A 237 9.25 -12.05 5.03
N CYS A 238 8.31 -11.99 4.08
CA CYS A 238 7.34 -10.90 4.00
C CYS A 238 6.48 -10.83 5.26
N PHE A 239 5.96 -11.95 5.76
CA PHE A 239 5.20 -12.01 7.00
C PHE A 239 5.98 -11.41 8.18
N THR A 240 7.23 -11.86 8.37
CA THR A 240 8.09 -11.41 9.47
C THR A 240 8.34 -9.90 9.36
N PHE A 241 8.69 -9.43 8.17
CA PHE A 241 8.92 -8.01 7.92
C PHE A 241 7.66 -7.17 8.23
N LEU A 242 6.50 -7.58 7.72
CA LEU A 242 5.24 -6.86 7.95
C LEU A 242 4.81 -6.88 9.42
N PHE A 243 5.05 -7.99 10.12
CA PHE A 243 4.79 -8.09 11.55
C PHE A 243 5.66 -7.10 12.34
N LEU A 244 6.95 -6.98 12.02
CA LEU A 244 7.83 -5.99 12.64
C LEU A 244 7.39 -4.55 12.35
N CYS A 245 7.05 -4.23 11.09
CA CYS A 245 6.53 -2.91 10.73
C CYS A 245 5.23 -2.59 11.48
N TYR A 246 4.36 -3.57 11.63
CA TYR A 246 3.13 -3.43 12.39
C TYR A 246 3.41 -3.14 13.88
N LEU A 247 4.36 -3.85 14.50
CA LEU A 247 4.75 -3.60 15.89
C LEU A 247 5.23 -2.16 16.11
N MET A 248 5.92 -1.55 15.15
CA MET A 248 6.33 -0.14 15.21
C MET A 248 5.13 0.81 15.31
N VAL A 249 3.99 0.45 14.72
CA VAL A 249 2.73 1.22 14.83
C VAL A 249 2.00 0.87 16.12
N TYR A 250 1.96 -0.42 16.49
CA TYR A 250 1.24 -0.91 17.66
C TYR A 250 1.83 -0.43 18.98
N LEU A 251 3.13 -0.66 19.23
CA LEU A 251 3.73 -0.48 20.56
C LEU A 251 3.52 0.94 21.15
N PRO A 252 3.71 2.03 20.39
CA PRO A 252 3.45 3.39 20.90
C PRO A 252 1.96 3.68 21.17
N ARG A 253 1.07 2.85 20.65
CA ARG A 253 -0.40 3.03 20.67
C ARG A 253 -1.12 1.91 21.41
N ARG A 254 -0.40 0.94 21.99
CA ARG A 254 -0.97 -0.28 22.60
C ARG A 254 -2.06 0.01 23.61
N LYS A 255 -1.93 1.12 24.36
CA LYS A 255 -2.93 1.57 25.34
C LYS A 255 -4.31 1.76 24.70
N LEU A 256 -4.43 2.18 23.44
CA LEU A 256 -5.73 2.36 22.78
C LEU A 256 -6.50 1.04 22.61
N ILE A 257 -5.79 -0.09 22.57
CA ILE A 257 -6.34 -1.43 22.40
C ILE A 257 -6.43 -2.15 23.74
N GLU A 258 -5.38 -2.03 24.57
CA GLU A 258 -5.25 -2.70 25.86
C GLU A 258 -6.00 -2.01 27.00
N SER A 259 -6.20 -0.68 26.97
CA SER A 259 -6.75 0.05 28.11
C SER A 259 -8.19 -0.29 28.40
N GLY A 260 -8.90 -0.93 27.47
CA GLY A 260 -10.19 -1.55 27.73
C GLY A 260 -11.18 -0.66 28.48
N ASP A 261 -11.15 0.68 28.33
CA ASP A 261 -12.08 1.56 29.03
C ASP A 261 -13.50 1.07 28.66
N LEU A 262 -14.10 0.49 29.72
CA LEU A 262 -15.39 -0.12 29.94
C LEU A 262 -16.29 0.93 30.60
#